data_AF-A0A957S5K1-F1
#
_entry.id   AF-A0A957S5K1-F1
#
_cell.length_a   1.000
_cell.length_b   1.000
_cell.length_c   1.000
_cell.angle_alpha   90.00
_cell.angle_beta   90.00
_cell.angle_gamma   90.00
#
_symmetry.space_group_name_H-M   'P 1'
#
loop_
_entity.id
_entity.type
_entity.pdbx_description
1 polymer ?
#
loop_
_entity_poly.entity_id
_entity_poly.type
_entity_poly.pdbx_seq_one_letter_code
_entity_poly.pdbx_strand_id
1 'polypeptide(L)'
;MILPLFTALAIALWGILWYREEQSERGHLSISQVKARLQPQTLSPTELESLLIPREMIRDFDSPFDAEATPEALPYPQNPVPLNDDRAGAIETPTEEAGETLMGYCVRCRAKRFLVRTEITTTRNGRPAVRGECAICGAGMLVFSVSDKQRDG
;
A
#
# COMPACT_ATOMS: atom_id res chain seq x y z
N MET A 1 -11.38 5.27 -57.86
CA MET A 1 -11.23 6.08 -56.63
C MET A 1 -12.30 5.84 -55.55
N ILE A 2 -13.35 5.05 -55.79
CA ILE A 2 -14.46 4.85 -54.83
C ILE A 2 -14.21 3.67 -53.86
N LEU A 3 -13.42 2.67 -54.28
CA LEU A 3 -13.12 1.46 -53.51
C LEU A 3 -12.43 1.66 -52.14
N PRO A 4 -11.49 2.61 -51.93
CA PRO A 4 -10.84 2.78 -50.63
C PRO A 4 -11.75 3.43 -49.58
N LEU A 5 -12.83 4.10 -50.00
CA LEU A 5 -13.74 4.77 -49.07
C LEU A 5 -14.68 3.77 -48.39
N PHE A 6 -15.09 2.73 -49.11
CA PHE A 6 -15.91 1.65 -48.58
C PHE A 6 -15.15 0.75 -47.60
N THR A 7 -13.87 0.48 -47.85
CA THR A 7 -13.04 -0.31 -46.92
C THR A 7 -12.81 0.45 -45.61
N ALA A 8 -12.54 1.76 -45.67
CA ALA A 8 -12.40 2.60 -44.48
C ALA A 8 -13.69 2.64 -43.65
N LEU A 9 -14.86 2.78 -44.29
CA LEU A 9 -16.15 2.79 -43.60
C LEU A 9 -16.49 1.43 -42.97
N ALA A 10 -16.18 0.32 -43.65
CA ALA A 10 -16.40 -1.02 -43.13
C ALA A 10 -15.56 -1.29 -41.87
N ILE A 11 -14.29 -0.88 -41.86
CA ILE A 11 -13.40 -1.03 -40.69
C ILE A 11 -13.90 -0.18 -39.52
N ALA A 12 -14.30 1.07 -39.77
CA ALA A 12 -14.82 1.96 -38.74
C ALA A 12 -16.11 1.42 -38.11
N LEU A 13 -17.05 0.94 -38.94
CA LEU A 13 -18.30 0.34 -38.47
C LEU A 13 -18.06 -0.95 -37.68
N TRP A 14 -17.15 -1.80 -38.15
CA TRP A 14 -16.81 -3.03 -37.44
C TRP A 14 -16.16 -2.74 -36.07
N GLY A 15 -15.27 -1.74 -36.00
CA GLY A 15 -14.70 -1.28 -34.73
C GLY A 15 -15.73 -0.72 -33.76
N ILE A 16 -16.70 0.06 -34.24
CA ILE A 16 -17.79 0.61 -33.39
C ILE A 16 -18.70 -0.50 -32.86
N LEU A 17 -19.04 -1.48 -33.69
CA LEU A 17 -19.87 -2.61 -33.27
C LEU A 17 -19.13 -3.48 -32.24
N TRP A 18 -17.87 -3.82 -32.50
CA TRP A 18 -17.04 -4.55 -31.54
C TRP A 18 -16.89 -3.79 -30.22
N TYR A 19 -16.66 -2.47 -30.27
CA TYR A 19 -16.55 -1.63 -29.08
C TYR A 19 -17.85 -1.56 -28.26
N ARG A 20 -19.03 -1.62 -28.91
CA ARG A 20 -20.32 -1.67 -28.22
C ARG A 20 -20.58 -3.01 -27.54
N GLU A 21 -20.21 -4.13 -28.19
CA GLU A 21 -20.33 -5.48 -27.63
C GLU A 21 -19.48 -5.62 -26.35
N GLU A 22 -18.22 -5.17 -26.41
CA GLU A 22 -17.25 -5.23 -25.30
C GLU A 22 -17.67 -4.42 -24.06
N GLN A 23 -18.45 -3.34 -24.25
CA GLN A 23 -19.00 -2.56 -23.13
C GLN A 23 -20.21 -3.24 -22.48
N SER A 24 -20.89 -4.14 -23.17
CA SER A 24 -22.00 -4.92 -22.61
C SER A 24 -21.51 -5.98 -21.62
N GLU A 25 -20.34 -6.57 -21.85
CA GLU A 25 -19.77 -7.60 -20.97
C GLU A 25 -19.08 -7.03 -19.73
N ARG A 26 -18.58 -5.78 -19.81
CA ARG A 26 -18.12 -5.03 -18.64
C ARG A 26 -19.30 -4.43 -17.87
N GLY A 27 -20.18 -5.33 -17.43
CA GLY A 27 -21.27 -5.04 -16.50
C GLY A 27 -20.77 -4.15 -15.37
N HIS A 28 -21.31 -2.94 -15.32
CA HIS A 28 -20.99 -1.93 -14.33
C HIS A 28 -21.50 -2.41 -12.97
N LEU A 29 -20.69 -3.18 -12.23
CA LEU A 29 -20.94 -3.48 -10.82
C LEU A 29 -21.09 -2.14 -10.11
N SER A 30 -22.32 -1.78 -9.78
CA SER A 30 -22.60 -0.53 -9.06
C SER A 30 -21.87 -0.58 -7.72
N ILE A 31 -21.38 0.58 -7.27
CA ILE A 31 -20.71 0.73 -5.97
C ILE A 31 -21.57 0.12 -4.84
N SER A 32 -22.90 0.15 -4.98
CA SER A 32 -23.84 -0.51 -4.06
C SER A 32 -23.72 -2.03 -4.01
N GLN A 33 -23.43 -2.71 -5.12
CA GLN A 33 -23.24 -4.17 -5.15
C GLN A 33 -21.89 -4.60 -4.55
N VAL A 34 -20.84 -3.80 -4.76
CA VAL A 34 -19.53 -4.03 -4.12
C VAL A 34 -19.62 -3.86 -2.61
N LYS A 35 -20.37 -2.85 -2.14
CA LYS A 35 -20.58 -2.58 -0.70
C LYS A 35 -21.34 -3.70 0.00
N ALA A 36 -22.25 -4.38 -0.68
CA ALA A 36 -22.99 -5.52 -0.12
C ALA A 36 -22.10 -6.75 0.12
N ARG A 37 -21.07 -6.97 -0.70
CA ARG A 37 -20.14 -8.11 -0.53
C ARG A 37 -19.04 -7.88 0.50
N LEU A 38 -18.75 -6.62 0.83
CA LEU A 38 -17.73 -6.24 1.82
C LEU A 38 -18.29 -6.13 3.24
N GLN A 39 -19.54 -6.53 3.49
CA GLN A 39 -20.05 -6.53 4.85
C GLN A 39 -19.20 -7.46 5.71
N PRO A 40 -18.50 -6.94 6.73
CA PRO A 40 -17.74 -7.79 7.64
C PRO A 40 -18.76 -8.69 8.34
N GLN A 41 -18.51 -10.01 8.28
CA GLN A 41 -19.27 -10.97 9.08
C GLN A 41 -19.09 -10.57 10.54
N THR A 42 -20.11 -9.98 11.14
CA THR A 42 -20.14 -9.70 12.57
C THR A 42 -20.25 -11.05 13.26
N LEU A 43 -19.12 -11.61 13.68
CA LEU A 43 -19.11 -12.82 14.50
C LEU A 43 -19.99 -12.59 15.70
N SER A 44 -20.89 -13.53 15.94
CA SER A 44 -21.82 -13.46 17.07
C SER A 44 -21.05 -13.49 18.39
N PRO A 45 -21.57 -12.92 19.50
CA PRO A 45 -20.88 -12.90 20.79
C PRO A 45 -20.40 -14.29 21.25
N THR A 46 -21.19 -15.33 20.94
CA THR A 46 -20.89 -16.74 21.26
C THR A 46 -19.71 -17.32 20.47
N GLU A 47 -19.51 -16.87 19.22
CA GLU A 47 -18.36 -17.28 18.40
C GLU A 47 -17.06 -16.59 18.84
N LEU A 48 -17.16 -15.41 19.45
CA LEU A 48 -15.99 -14.76 20.06
C LEU A 48 -15.51 -15.57 21.29
N GLU A 49 -16.44 -16.08 22.09
CA GLU A 49 -16.17 -16.79 23.34
C GLU A 49 -15.52 -18.17 23.13
N SER A 50 -15.77 -18.81 21.98
CA SER A 50 -15.10 -20.06 21.60
C SER A 50 -13.69 -19.86 21.03
N LEU A 51 -13.36 -18.64 20.57
CA LEU A 51 -12.02 -18.26 20.11
C LEU A 51 -11.12 -17.73 21.24
N LEU A 52 -11.71 -17.40 22.39
CA LEU A 52 -10.97 -17.03 23.60
C LEU A 52 -10.34 -18.29 24.20
N ILE A 53 -9.03 -18.43 24.04
CA ILE A 53 -8.24 -19.51 24.66
C ILE A 53 -8.51 -19.50 26.18
N PRO A 54 -8.90 -20.63 26.81
CA PRO A 54 -9.15 -20.68 28.24
C PRO A 54 -7.95 -20.17 29.02
N ARG A 55 -8.18 -19.20 29.91
CA ARG A 55 -7.14 -18.53 30.72
C ARG A 55 -6.32 -19.51 31.57
N GLU A 56 -6.82 -20.72 31.80
CA GLU A 56 -6.11 -21.80 32.49
C GLU A 56 -4.89 -22.29 31.71
N MET A 57 -4.89 -22.19 30.38
CA MET A 57 -3.76 -22.60 29.53
C MET A 57 -2.63 -21.54 29.46
N ILE A 58 -2.82 -20.37 30.08
CA ILE A 58 -1.82 -19.29 30.15
C ILE A 58 -0.97 -19.38 31.44
N ARG A 59 -1.20 -20.38 32.31
CA ARG A 59 -0.61 -20.45 33.66
C ARG A 59 0.74 -21.17 33.80
N ASP A 60 1.51 -21.30 32.72
CA ASP A 60 2.91 -21.79 32.80
C ASP A 60 3.96 -20.69 32.53
N PHE A 61 3.56 -19.41 32.52
CA PHE A 61 4.48 -18.27 32.38
C PHE A 61 4.85 -17.60 33.70
N ASP A 62 4.62 -18.26 34.85
CA ASP A 62 5.32 -17.95 36.10
C ASP A 62 6.64 -18.75 36.13
N SER A 63 7.46 -18.58 35.09
CA SER A 63 8.84 -19.03 35.13
C SER A 63 9.59 -18.14 36.13
N PRO A 64 10.35 -18.71 37.09
CA PRO A 64 11.26 -17.93 37.91
C PRO A 64 12.41 -17.47 37.02
N PHE A 65 12.17 -16.42 36.24
CA PHE A 65 13.23 -15.67 35.59
C PHE A 65 13.97 -15.00 36.73
N ASP A 66 15.17 -15.52 37.01
CA ASP A 66 16.04 -15.07 38.08
C ASP A 66 16.03 -13.54 38.19
N ALA A 67 15.79 -13.09 39.42
CA ALA A 67 15.62 -11.70 39.84
C ALA A 67 16.91 -10.85 39.74
N GLU A 68 17.80 -11.13 38.79
CA GLU A 68 19.05 -10.39 38.56
C GLU A 68 19.31 -10.17 37.06
N ALA A 69 18.34 -9.57 36.39
CA ALA A 69 18.63 -8.68 35.28
C ALA A 69 17.69 -7.50 35.41
N THR A 70 18.08 -6.53 36.24
CA THR A 70 17.64 -5.15 36.07
C THR A 70 17.84 -4.86 34.58
N PRO A 71 16.79 -4.62 33.78
CA PRO A 71 17.03 -3.92 32.54
C PRO A 71 17.58 -2.59 33.02
N GLU A 72 18.90 -2.39 32.92
CA GLU A 72 19.47 -1.07 32.98
C GLU A 72 18.60 -0.24 32.07
N ALA A 73 17.78 0.60 32.70
CA ALA A 73 16.93 1.54 32.02
C ALA A 73 17.88 2.23 31.06
N LEU A 74 17.72 1.95 29.76
CA LEU A 74 18.44 2.68 28.73
C LEU A 74 18.36 4.14 29.16
N PRO A 75 19.50 4.83 29.36
CA PRO A 75 19.51 6.12 30.01
C PRO A 75 18.54 7.00 29.25
N TYR A 76 17.38 7.27 29.86
CA TYR A 76 16.44 8.19 29.29
C TYR A 76 17.22 9.50 29.15
N PRO A 77 17.29 10.11 27.96
CA PRO A 77 18.09 11.29 27.75
C PRO A 77 17.67 12.34 28.79
N GLN A 78 18.54 12.61 29.77
CA GLN A 78 18.25 13.51 30.88
C GLN A 78 18.25 14.99 30.46
N ASN A 79 18.57 15.26 29.21
CA ASN A 79 18.46 16.58 28.64
C ASN A 79 17.12 16.66 27.91
N PRO A 80 16.17 17.48 28.38
CA PRO A 80 14.98 17.76 27.59
C PRO A 80 15.43 18.25 26.22
N VAL A 81 14.85 17.66 25.17
CA VAL A 81 15.06 18.13 23.79
C VAL A 81 14.74 19.63 23.81
N PRO A 82 15.71 20.51 23.47
CA PRO A 82 15.45 21.93 23.48
C PRO A 82 14.33 22.20 22.48
N LEU A 83 13.21 22.73 22.99
CA LEU A 83 12.15 23.27 22.17
C LEU A 83 12.71 24.55 21.55
N ASN A 84 13.32 24.42 20.38
CA ASN A 84 13.96 25.54 19.70
C ASN A 84 12.87 26.41 19.07
N ASP A 85 12.48 27.46 19.80
CA ASP A 85 11.87 28.66 19.27
C ASP A 85 12.85 29.37 18.32
N ASP A 86 12.49 29.41 17.04
CA ASP A 86 12.73 30.45 16.04
C ASP A 86 14.02 31.27 16.15
N ARG A 87 15.13 30.74 15.61
CA ARG A 87 16.13 31.53 14.83
C ARG A 87 17.25 30.69 14.19
N ALA A 88 17.09 30.50 12.87
CA ALA A 88 18.12 30.56 11.83
C ALA A 88 19.48 29.86 12.06
N GLY A 89 19.59 28.65 11.53
CA GLY A 89 20.87 27.99 11.23
C GLY A 89 20.60 26.58 10.73
N ALA A 90 20.70 26.36 9.41
CA ALA A 90 20.29 25.16 8.70
C ALA A 90 20.88 23.87 9.28
N ILE A 91 20.11 23.23 10.16
CA ILE A 91 20.10 21.78 10.31
C ILE A 91 19.06 21.35 9.28
N GLU A 92 19.50 20.72 8.20
CA GLU A 92 18.60 19.96 7.33
C GLU A 92 18.09 18.80 8.18
N THR A 93 16.99 19.05 8.87
CA THR A 93 16.13 18.04 9.46
C THR A 93 15.93 16.97 8.38
N PRO A 94 16.34 15.70 8.59
CA PRO A 94 15.83 14.62 7.77
C PRO A 94 14.33 14.68 7.98
N THR A 95 13.64 15.20 6.99
CA THR A 95 12.23 15.49 7.05
C THR A 95 11.53 14.22 7.49
N GLU A 96 11.04 14.22 8.72
CA GLU A 96 10.02 13.28 9.21
C GLU A 96 8.72 13.59 8.45
N GLU A 97 8.74 13.44 7.12
CA GLU A 97 7.54 13.37 6.33
C GLU A 97 6.94 12.01 6.58
N ALA A 98 5.84 12.03 7.33
CA ALA A 98 4.86 10.98 7.47
C ALA A 98 4.93 10.02 6.27
N GLY A 99 5.55 8.87 6.51
CA GLY A 99 5.71 7.80 5.54
C GLY A 99 4.33 7.40 5.04
N GLU A 100 3.95 7.92 3.87
CA GLU A 100 2.88 7.35 3.09
C GLU A 100 3.23 5.87 2.97
N THR A 101 2.36 5.03 3.53
CA THR A 101 2.65 3.61 3.66
C THR A 101 2.52 2.95 2.30
N LEU A 102 3.55 3.10 1.48
CA LEU A 102 3.58 2.62 0.11
C LEU A 102 3.70 1.10 0.12
N MET A 103 2.70 0.44 -0.47
CA MET A 103 2.67 -1.01 -0.63
C MET A 103 3.03 -1.38 -2.08
N GLY A 104 3.91 -2.36 -2.23
CA GLY A 104 4.32 -2.92 -3.52
C GLY A 104 4.31 -4.43 -3.52
N TYR A 105 4.31 -5.02 -4.71
CA TYR A 105 4.40 -6.47 -4.86
C TYR A 105 5.87 -6.91 -4.85
N CYS A 106 6.24 -7.73 -3.87
CA CYS A 106 7.56 -8.31 -3.80
C CYS A 106 7.62 -9.60 -4.61
N VAL A 107 8.46 -9.66 -5.64
CA VAL A 107 8.66 -10.88 -6.45
C VAL A 107 9.31 -12.03 -5.67
N ARG A 108 10.16 -11.71 -4.67
CA ARG A 108 10.79 -12.72 -3.82
C ARG A 108 9.80 -13.31 -2.80
N CYS A 109 8.94 -12.48 -2.20
CA CYS A 109 7.94 -12.93 -1.22
C CYS A 109 6.61 -13.36 -1.87
N ARG A 110 6.41 -13.05 -3.16
CA ARG A 110 5.17 -13.26 -3.92
C ARG A 110 3.92 -12.67 -3.26
N ALA A 111 4.08 -11.56 -2.54
CA ALA A 111 3.03 -10.94 -1.76
C ALA A 111 3.16 -9.41 -1.79
N LYS A 112 2.06 -8.71 -1.49
CA LYS A 112 2.08 -7.25 -1.27
C LYS A 112 2.73 -6.95 0.08
N ARG A 113 3.69 -6.03 0.10
CA ARG A 113 4.51 -5.67 1.26
C ARG A 113 4.79 -4.17 1.28
N PHE A 114 5.12 -3.68 2.47
CA PHE A 114 5.57 -2.32 2.67
C PHE A 114 6.95 -2.09 2.05
N LEU A 115 7.13 -0.92 1.47
CA LEU A 115 8.44 -0.44 1.01
C LEU A 115 9.13 0.29 2.16
N VAL A 116 10.42 0.04 2.30
CA VAL A 116 11.33 0.84 3.13
C VAL A 116 12.36 1.53 2.23
N ARG A 117 12.97 2.60 2.71
CA ARG A 117 13.98 3.39 1.95
C ARG A 117 13.46 3.80 0.57
N THR A 118 12.28 4.42 0.57
CA THR A 118 11.59 4.82 -0.66
C THR A 118 12.23 6.06 -1.27
N GLU A 119 12.44 6.04 -2.59
CA GLU A 119 12.91 7.16 -3.39
C GLU A 119 12.02 7.34 -4.61
N ILE A 120 11.54 8.57 -4.83
CA ILE A 120 10.77 8.93 -6.02
C ILE A 120 11.73 9.08 -7.20
N THR A 121 11.46 8.36 -8.27
CA THR A 121 12.27 8.36 -9.49
C THR A 121 11.40 8.38 -10.73
N THR A 122 11.82 9.12 -11.74
CA THR A 122 11.16 9.10 -13.04
C THR A 122 11.79 8.00 -13.90
N THR A 123 10.95 7.12 -14.44
CA THR A 123 11.42 6.10 -15.38
C THR A 123 11.82 6.73 -16.72
N ARG A 124 12.58 6.00 -17.55
CA ARG A 124 12.99 6.45 -18.90
C ARG A 124 11.82 6.90 -19.78
N ASN A 125 10.63 6.35 -19.54
CA ASN A 125 9.40 6.67 -20.28
C ASN A 125 8.63 7.85 -19.67
N GLY A 126 9.24 8.63 -18.78
CA GLY A 126 8.65 9.81 -18.15
C GLY A 126 7.64 9.52 -17.05
N ARG A 127 7.40 8.25 -16.68
CA ARG A 127 6.42 7.91 -15.65
C ARG A 127 7.02 7.99 -14.25
N PRO A 128 6.36 8.66 -13.29
CA PRO A 128 6.79 8.65 -11.89
C PRO A 128 6.69 7.23 -11.34
N ALA A 129 7.70 6.84 -10.58
CA ALA A 129 7.76 5.58 -9.87
C ALA A 129 8.45 5.78 -8.53
N VAL A 130 8.18 4.92 -7.58
CA VAL A 130 8.87 4.85 -6.30
C VAL A 130 9.73 3.60 -6.30
N ARG A 131 11.04 3.77 -6.15
CA ARG A 131 11.96 2.66 -5.83
C ARG A 131 12.03 2.50 -4.33
N GLY A 132 12.13 1.27 -3.86
CA GLY A 132 12.38 0.99 -2.45
C GLY A 132 12.76 -0.47 -2.24
N GLU A 133 12.88 -0.87 -0.99
CA GLU A 133 13.25 -2.22 -0.58
C GLU A 133 12.10 -2.91 0.14
N CYS A 134 11.99 -4.23 0.03
CA CYS A 134 11.02 -5.02 0.77
C CYS A 134 11.39 -5.10 2.25
N ALA A 135 10.48 -4.70 3.14
CA ALA A 135 10.68 -4.73 4.59
C ALA A 135 11.03 -6.12 5.17
N ILE A 136 10.76 -7.21 4.43
CA ILE A 136 10.95 -8.59 4.89
C ILE A 136 12.22 -9.22 4.33
N CYS A 137 12.47 -9.07 3.03
CA CYS A 137 13.54 -9.78 2.34
C CYS A 137 14.59 -8.88 1.71
N GLY A 138 14.45 -7.55 1.84
CA GLY A 138 15.39 -6.56 1.29
C GLY A 138 15.44 -6.50 -0.24
N ALA A 139 14.53 -7.17 -0.95
CA ALA A 139 14.50 -7.10 -2.41
C ALA A 139 14.15 -5.70 -2.89
N GLY A 140 14.87 -5.19 -3.90
CA GLY A 140 14.47 -3.99 -4.62
C GLY A 140 13.10 -4.15 -5.26
N MET A 141 12.21 -3.20 -5.01
CA MET A 141 10.86 -3.13 -5.55
C MET A 141 10.66 -1.76 -6.22
N LEU A 142 9.86 -1.76 -7.28
CA LEU A 142 9.44 -0.55 -7.98
C LEU A 142 7.92 -0.51 -7.98
N VAL A 143 7.35 0.60 -7.51
CA VAL A 143 5.90 0.85 -7.52
C VAL A 143 5.62 2.08 -8.37
N PHE A 144 4.76 1.94 -9.37
CA PHE A 144 4.32 3.08 -10.16
C PHE A 144 3.18 3.79 -9.43
N SER A 145 3.39 5.03 -9.00
CA SER A 145 2.29 5.86 -8.53
C SER A 145 1.53 6.38 -9.75
N VAL A 146 0.21 6.20 -9.76
CA VAL A 146 -0.66 6.77 -10.79
C VAL A 146 -0.94 8.23 -10.40
N SER A 147 0.11 9.05 -10.34
CA SER A 147 -0.04 10.47 -10.07
C SER A 147 0.05 11.21 -11.39
N ASP A 148 -1.12 11.72 -11.78
CA ASP A 148 -1.46 12.52 -12.94
C ASP A 148 -1.33 11.87 -14.32
N LYS A 149 -2.50 11.40 -14.77
CA LYS A 149 -2.95 11.47 -16.16
C LYS A 149 -2.64 12.88 -16.68
N GLN A 150 -1.50 13.03 -17.35
CA GLN A 150 -1.12 14.25 -18.07
C GLN A 150 -2.34 14.71 -18.88
N ARG A 151 -2.86 15.86 -18.49
CA ARG A 151 -3.88 16.62 -19.20
C ARG A 151 -3.15 17.24 -20.40
N ASP A 152 -2.91 16.42 -21.41
CA ASP A 152 -2.40 16.85 -22.71
C ASP A 152 -3.49 17.73 -23.34
N GLY A 153 -3.21 19.03 -23.42
CA GLY A 153 -4.01 20.04 -24.14
C GLY A 153 -3.57 20.20 -25.58
#